data_AF-A0A4Q4JW19-F1
#
_entry.id   AF-A0A4Q4JW19-F1
#
_cell.length_a   1.000
_cell.length_b   1.000
_cell.length_c   1.000
_cell.angle_alpha   90.00
_cell.angle_beta   90.00
_cell.angle_gamma   90.00
#
_symmetry.space_group_name_H-M   'P 1'
#
loop_
_entity.id
_entity.type
_entity.pdbx_description
1 polymer ?
#
loop_
_entity_poly.entity_id
_entity_poly.type
_entity_poly.pdbx_seq_one_letter_code
_entity_poly.pdbx_strand_id
1 'polypeptide(L)' 'MSDYSIVRVGNEYIVQVGEKSILKVSSRRRAVKIMTLAADLLDQETIQQVEDAPSISRDARIVPDESELS' A
#
# COMPACT_ATOMS: atom_id res chain seq x y z
N MET A 1 -6.06 2.51 3.98
CA MET A 1 -5.35 2.98 5.19
C MET A 1 -4.74 1.78 5.84
N SER A 2 -3.42 1.75 5.98
CA SER A 2 -2.71 0.60 6.54
C SER A 2 -3.04 0.45 8.03
N ASP A 3 -3.31 -0.77 8.46
CA ASP A 3 -3.80 -1.12 9.81
C ASP A 3 -2.66 -1.10 10.86
N TYR A 4 -1.93 0.02 10.95
CA TYR A 4 -0.86 0.19 11.91
C TYR A 4 -1.40 0.50 13.30
N SER A 5 -0.90 -0.18 14.31
CA SER A 5 -1.19 0.11 15.72
C SER A 5 0.07 0.14 16.57
N ILE A 6 0.03 0.87 17.68
CA ILE A 6 1.14 0.94 18.64
C ILE A 6 0.65 0.43 19.99
N VAL A 7 1.22 -0.67 20.46
CA VAL A 7 0.93 -1.26 21.77
C VAL A 7 2.13 -1.10 22.70
N ARG A 8 1.87 -0.89 23.99
CA ARG A 8 2.92 -0.85 25.01
C ARG A 8 3.04 -2.24 25.64
N VAL A 9 4.23 -2.82 25.61
CA VAL A 9 4.54 -4.12 26.22
C VAL A 9 5.72 -3.92 27.16
N GLY A 10 5.45 -4.00 28.47
CA GLY A 10 6.43 -3.65 29.49
C GLY A 10 6.93 -2.20 29.35
N ASN A 11 8.23 -2.05 29.10
CA ASN A 11 8.88 -0.74 28.92
C ASN A 11 9.09 -0.37 27.45
N GLU A 12 8.57 -1.17 26.53
CA GLU A 12 8.76 -0.98 25.09
C GLU A 12 7.43 -0.66 24.40
N TYR A 13 7.54 -0.06 23.22
CA TYR A 13 6.44 0.21 22.30
C TYR A 13 6.64 -0.62 21.04
N ILE A 14 5.62 -1.39 20.69
CA ILE A 14 5.62 -2.27 19.53
C ILE A 14 4.65 -1.72 18.51
N VAL A 15 5.11 -1.54 17.27
CA VAL A 15 4.27 -1.23 16.12
C VAL A 15 3.85 -2.54 15.46
N GLN A 16 2.55 -2.67 15.20
CA GLN A 16 1.94 -3.84 14.60
C GLN A 16 1.20 -3.49 13.31
N VAL A 17 1.04 -4.48 12.43
CA VAL A 17 0.16 -4.44 11.25
C VAL A 17 -0.72 -5.67 11.30
N GLY A 18 -2.02 -5.47 11.51
CA GLY A 18 -2.93 -6.56 11.85
C GLY A 18 -2.41 -7.30 13.08
N GLU A 19 -2.11 -8.59 12.94
CA GLU A 19 -1.62 -9.45 14.02
C GLU A 19 -0.08 -9.55 14.11
N LYS A 20 0.65 -8.91 13.18
CA LYS A 20 2.12 -9.02 13.09
C LYS A 20 2.81 -7.85 13.76
N SER A 21 3.85 -8.13 14.54
CA SER A 21 4.74 -7.10 15.10
C SER A 21 5.91 -6.82 14.16
N ILE A 22 6.11 -5.56 13.80
CA ILE A 22 7.07 -5.16 12.75
C ILE A 22 8.18 -4.24 13.26
N LEU A 23 7.99 -3.57 14.40
CA LEU A 23 8.98 -2.66 14.95
C LEU A 23 8.86 -2.59 16.48
N LYS A 24 10.01 -2.62 17.17
CA LYS A 24 10.10 -2.48 18.62
C LYS A 24 10.99 -1.29 18.97
N VAL A 25 10.48 -0.36 19.78
CA VAL A 25 11.20 0.85 20.19
C VAL A 25 10.93 1.21 21.65
N SER A 26 11.92 1.72 22.35
CA SER A 26 11.79 2.15 23.75
C SER A 26 11.05 3.50 23.92
N SER A 27 10.69 4.18 22.84
CA SER A 27 10.06 5.50 22.88
C SER A 27 8.81 5.58 22.01
N ARG A 28 7.68 5.90 22.64
CA ARG A 28 6.40 6.13 21.95
C ARG A 28 6.50 7.19 20.87
N ARG A 29 7.18 8.30 21.16
CA ARG A 29 7.31 9.43 20.21
C ARG A 29 8.08 9.00 18.96
N ARG A 30 9.10 8.15 19.11
CA ARG A 30 9.82 7.59 17.97
C ARG A 30 8.96 6.62 17.17
N ALA A 31 8.17 5.76 17.84
CA ALA A 31 7.23 4.86 17.17
C ALA A 31 6.26 5.63 16.26
N VAL A 32 5.64 6.69 16.79
CA VAL A 32 4.71 7.55 16.03
C VAL A 32 5.40 8.20 14.84
N LYS A 33 6.59 8.81 15.04
CA LYS A 33 7.32 9.46 13.94
C LYS A 33 7.63 8.50 12.79
N ILE A 34 8.11 7.30 13.09
CA ILE A 34 8.45 6.30 12.07
C ILE A 34 7.19 5.85 11.34
N MET A 35 6.10 5.62 12.08
CA MET A 35 4.81 5.24 11.49
C MET A 35 4.27 6.32 10.55
N THR A 36 4.31 7.59 10.94
CA THR A 36 3.91 8.71 10.09
C THR A 36 4.78 8.81 8.84
N LEU A 37 6.11 8.78 8.99
CA LEU A 37 7.02 8.83 7.83
C LEU A 37 6.78 7.67 6.85
N ALA A 38 6.54 6.46 7.37
CA ALA A 38 6.26 5.31 6.52
C ALA A 38 4.92 5.45 5.79
N ALA A 39 3.88 5.98 6.45
CA ALA A 39 2.60 6.27 5.81
C ALA A 39 2.78 7.32 4.69
N ASP A 40 3.49 8.41 4.97
CA ASP A 40 3.74 9.47 3.98
C ASP A 40 4.51 8.94 2.76
N LEU A 41 5.46 8.01 2.94
CA LEU A 41 6.20 7.38 1.84
C LEU A 41 5.32 6.48 0.98
N LEU A 42 4.43 5.70 1.60
CA LEU A 42 3.48 4.84 0.88
C LEU A 42 2.45 5.67 0.10
N ASP A 43 1.99 6.78 0.68
CA ASP A 43 1.07 7.70 0.01
C ASP A 43 1.74 8.36 -1.20
N GLN A 44 3.01 8.77 -1.09
CA GLN A 44 3.81 9.29 -2.20
C GLN A 44 4.01 8.26 -3.31
N GLU A 45 4.34 7.01 -2.97
CA GLU A 45 4.47 5.92 -3.94
C GLU A 45 3.15 5.67 -4.68
N THR A 46 2.03 5.73 -3.96
CA THR A 46 0.69 5.57 -4.54
C THR A 46 0.38 6.69 -5.54
N ILE A 47 0.74 7.93 -5.22
CA ILE A 47 0.54 9.08 -6.13
C ILE A 47 1.40 8.90 -7.40
N GLN A 48 2.67 8.50 -7.26
CA GLN A 48 3.54 8.24 -8.40
C GLN A 48 3.01 7.11 -9.30
N GLN A 49 2.49 6.03 -8.73
CA GLN A 49 1.93 4.91 -9.52
C GLN A 49 0.67 5.30 -10.31
N VAL A 50 -0.13 6.26 -9.82
CA VAL A 50 -1.30 6.76 -10.55
C VAL A 50 -0.89 7.66 -11.71
N GLU A 51 0.20 8.42 -11.58
CA GLU A 51 0.72 9.29 -12.64
C GLU A 51 1.48 8.51 -13.73
N ASP A 52 2.18 7.42 -13.37
CA ASP A 52 2.96 6.58 -14.30
C ASP A 52 2.19 5.38 -14.87
N ALA A 53 0.92 5.17 -14.52
CA ALA A 53 0.12 4.11 -15.10
C ALA A 53 -0.15 4.40 -16.58
N PRO A 54 0.39 3.62 -17.55
CA PRO A 54 -0.04 3.75 -18.93
C PRO A 54 -1.52 3.40 -19.00
N SER A 55 -2.34 4.33 -19.48
CA SER A 55 -3.76 4.10 -19.71
C SER A 55 -3.94 3.05 -20.81
N ILE A 56 -3.92 1.77 -20.42
CA ILE A 56 -4.29 0.67 -21.30
C ILE A 56 -5.82 0.64 -21.42
N SER A 57 -6.34 1.51 -22.29
CA SER A 57 -7.68 1.34 -22.84
C SER A 57 -7.74 -0.06 -23.46
N ARG A 58 -8.60 -0.93 -22.93
CA ARG A 58 -8.82 -2.26 -23.51
C ARG A 58 -9.33 -2.07 -24.94
N ASP A 59 -8.52 -2.47 -25.91
CA ASP A 59 -8.96 -2.51 -27.30
C ASP A 59 -10.17 -3.45 -27.38
N ALA A 60 -11.28 -2.93 -27.89
CA ALA A 60 -12.48 -3.73 -28.07
C ALA A 60 -12.12 -4.85 -29.05
N ARG A 61 -12.15 -6.10 -28.60
CA ARG A 61 -11.87 -7.27 -29.44
C ARG A 61 -12.82 -7.22 -30.65
N ILE A 62 -12.34 -6.75 -31.79
CA ILE A 62 -13.02 -6.87 -33.07
C ILE A 62 -12.91 -8.35 -33.43
N VAL A 63 -13.97 -9.11 -33.12
CA VAL A 63 -14.11 -10.48 -33.61
C VAL A 63 -14.44 -10.37 -35.10
N PRO A 64 -13.66 -10.96 -36.03
CA PRO A 64 -14.05 -11.04 -37.42
C PRO A 64 -15.29 -11.94 -37.52
N ASP A 65 -16.32 -11.47 -38.20
CA ASP A 65 -17.53 -12.24 -38.51
C ASP A 65 -17.16 -13.41 -39.44
N GLU A 66 -17.34 -14.65 -38.97
CA GLU A 66 -17.07 -15.88 -39.73
C GLU A 66 -18.18 -16.20 -40.74
N SER A 67 -18.62 -15.19 -41.51
CA SER A 67 -19.74 -15.34 -42.46
C SER A 67 -19.34 -15.17 -43.94
N GLU A 68 -18.06 -14.98 -44.26
CA GLU A 68 -17.57 -14.80 -45.65
C GLU A 68 -16.86 -16.07 -46.20
N LEU A 69 -17.24 -17.26 -45.73
CA LEU A 69 -16.78 -18.54 -46.27
C LEU A 69 -17.94 -19.55 -46.36
N SER A 70 -18.97 -19.26 -47.16
CA SER A 70 -19.67 -20.30 -47.94
C SER A 70 -20.57 -19.75 -49.03
#